data_AF-A0A368NTG7-F1
#
_entry.id   AF-A0A368NTG7-F1
#
_cell.length_a   1.000
_cell.length_b   1.000
_cell.length_c   1.000
_cell.angle_alpha   90.00
_cell.angle_beta   90.00
_cell.angle_gamma   90.00
#
_symmetry.space_group_name_H-M   'P 1'
#
loop_
_entity.id
_entity.type
_entity.pdbx_description
1 polymer ?
#
loop_
_entity_poly.entity_id
_entity_poly.type
_entity_poly.pdbx_seq_one_letter_code
_entity_poly.pdbx_strand_id
1 'polypeptide(L)'
;MNHLERQVLDWIAESYPELNLGEQVSHLEVIEREYTGAGVTTSFDASGQLSELRSFNLVGPLVVSPALASDAETMLCIIDGVVDYLDILVRGDGSVEAIDTFKLLDEKVNFIDDPGA
;
A
#
# COMPACT_ATOMS: atom_id res chain seq x y z
N MET A 1 -7.71 -11.62 -1.85
CA MET A 1 -7.46 -10.24 -1.43
C MET A 1 -8.65 -9.76 -0.60
N ASN A 2 -8.43 -9.04 0.50
CA ASN A 2 -9.50 -8.47 1.32
C ASN A 2 -9.92 -7.07 0.80
N HIS A 3 -10.96 -6.48 1.41
CA HIS A 3 -11.49 -5.19 0.97
C HIS A 3 -10.50 -4.03 1.13
N LEU A 4 -9.74 -4.01 2.23
CA LEU A 4 -8.75 -2.96 2.50
C LEU A 4 -7.60 -2.99 1.48
N GLU A 5 -6.96 -4.15 1.30
CA GLU A 5 -5.90 -4.38 0.31
C GLU A 5 -6.35 -3.93 -1.08
N ARG A 6 -7.58 -4.32 -1.47
CA ARG A 6 -8.11 -3.97 -2.79
C ARG A 6 -8.26 -2.47 -2.97
N GLN A 7 -8.84 -1.78 -1.99
CA GLN A 7 -9.03 -0.33 -2.07
C GLN A 7 -7.70 0.44 -2.07
N VAL A 8 -6.71 -0.03 -1.31
CA VAL A 8 -5.35 0.54 -1.32
C VAL A 8 -4.69 0.36 -2.69
N LEU A 9 -4.75 -0.84 -3.27
CA LEU A 9 -4.19 -1.10 -4.59
C LEU A 9 -4.89 -0.33 -5.71
N ASP A 10 -6.21 -0.23 -5.66
CA ASP A 10 -6.99 0.58 -6.61
C ASP A 10 -6.57 2.06 -6.51
N TRP A 11 -6.43 2.60 -5.30
CA TRP A 11 -5.94 3.97 -5.08
C TRP A 11 -4.53 4.18 -5.67
N ILE A 12 -3.61 3.22 -5.49
CA ILE A 12 -2.25 3.32 -6.02
C ILE A 12 -2.27 3.29 -7.55
N ALA A 13 -3.06 2.40 -8.15
CA ALA A 13 -3.20 2.34 -9.61
C ALA A 13 -3.76 3.64 -10.21
N GLU A 14 -4.70 4.29 -9.53
CA GLU A 14 -5.26 5.59 -9.93
C GLU A 14 -4.26 6.74 -9.74
N SER A 15 -3.41 6.66 -8.71
CA SER A 15 -2.43 7.71 -8.38
C SER A 15 -1.18 7.68 -9.27
N TYR A 16 -0.86 6.53 -9.85
CA TYR A 16 0.29 6.32 -10.75
C TYR A 16 -0.16 5.77 -12.12
N PRO A 17 -0.99 6.51 -12.88
CA PRO A 17 -1.58 6.01 -14.13
C PRO A 17 -0.54 5.70 -15.22
N GLU A 18 0.64 6.32 -15.18
CA GLU A 18 1.74 6.08 -16.11
C GLU A 18 2.32 4.66 -16.02
N LEU A 19 2.16 3.99 -14.88
CA LEU A 19 2.65 2.63 -14.67
C LEU A 19 1.68 1.55 -15.17
N ASN A 20 0.43 1.93 -15.49
CA ASN A 20 -0.62 1.02 -15.97
C ASN A 20 -0.80 -0.23 -15.07
N LEU A 21 -0.77 -0.03 -13.75
CA LEU A 21 -0.83 -1.11 -12.75
C LEU A 21 -2.16 -1.90 -12.76
N GLY A 22 -3.22 -1.33 -13.33
CA GLY A 22 -4.58 -1.87 -13.28
C GLY A 22 -4.69 -3.31 -13.80
N GLU A 23 -3.92 -3.67 -14.83
CA GLU A 23 -3.93 -5.04 -15.38
C GLU A 23 -3.35 -6.03 -14.37
N GLN A 24 -2.19 -5.75 -13.77
CA GLN A 24 -1.60 -6.63 -12.75
C GLN A 24 -2.48 -6.70 -11.51
N VAL A 25 -2.91 -5.55 -10.98
CA VAL A 25 -3.76 -5.47 -9.77
C VAL A 25 -5.03 -6.32 -9.91
N SER A 26 -5.60 -6.40 -11.11
CA SER A 26 -6.80 -7.21 -11.37
C SER A 26 -6.58 -8.72 -11.30
N HIS A 27 -5.33 -9.19 -11.42
CA HIS A 27 -4.95 -10.61 -11.43
C HIS A 27 -4.10 -11.03 -10.22
N LEU A 28 -3.84 -10.14 -9.26
CA LEU A 28 -3.04 -10.48 -8.08
C LEU A 28 -3.73 -11.55 -7.23
N GLU A 29 -3.01 -12.64 -6.98
CA GLU A 29 -3.39 -13.64 -6.01
C GLU A 29 -2.58 -13.44 -4.73
N VAL A 30 -3.22 -13.56 -3.56
CA VAL A 30 -2.49 -13.41 -2.29
C VAL A 30 -1.85 -14.74 -1.93
N ILE A 31 -0.52 -14.76 -1.82
CA ILE A 31 0.25 -15.93 -1.42
C ILE A 31 0.31 -16.01 0.11
N GLU A 32 0.64 -14.89 0.75
CA GLU A 32 0.95 -14.84 2.18
C GLU A 32 0.52 -13.51 2.81
N ARG A 33 0.19 -13.58 4.11
CA ARG A 33 0.04 -12.41 4.99
C ARG A 33 0.87 -12.64 6.25
N GLU A 34 1.80 -11.74 6.51
CA GLU A 34 2.59 -11.75 7.73
C GLU A 34 2.15 -10.58 8.62
N TYR A 35 1.60 -10.91 9.79
CA TYR A 35 1.19 -9.94 10.80
C TYR A 35 2.28 -9.81 11.86
N THR A 36 2.84 -8.62 12.00
CA THR A 36 3.98 -8.35 12.91
C THR A 36 3.55 -7.72 14.23
N GLY A 37 2.25 -7.49 14.42
CA GLY A 37 1.70 -6.70 15.53
C GLY A 37 1.80 -5.19 15.33
N ALA A 38 2.76 -4.71 14.52
CA ALA A 38 2.86 -3.32 14.09
C ALA A 38 2.19 -3.06 12.73
N GLY A 39 1.86 -4.11 11.99
CA GLY A 39 1.31 -3.99 10.65
C GLY A 39 1.06 -5.35 10.00
N VAL A 40 0.86 -5.32 8.69
CA VAL A 40 0.76 -6.51 7.85
C VAL A 40 1.48 -6.30 6.53
N THR A 41 2.26 -7.30 6.14
CA THR A 41 2.79 -7.40 4.79
C THR A 41 2.00 -8.48 4.05
N THR A 42 1.47 -8.14 2.87
CA THR A 42 0.72 -9.05 2.00
C THR A 42 1.50 -9.28 0.71
N SER A 43 1.98 -10.50 0.51
CA SER A 43 2.74 -10.89 -0.69
C SER A 43 1.81 -11.45 -1.76
N PHE A 44 2.11 -11.16 -3.02
CA PHE A 44 1.27 -11.50 -4.16
C PHE A 44 1.98 -12.42 -5.16
N ASP A 45 1.20 -13.28 -5.80
CA ASP A 45 1.55 -13.86 -7.10
C ASP A 45 0.96 -12.94 -8.16
N ALA A 46 1.82 -12.40 -9.01
CA ALA A 46 1.45 -11.48 -10.05
C ALA A 46 1.72 -12.11 -11.41
N SER A 47 0.66 -12.26 -12.21
CA SER A 47 0.82 -12.60 -13.62
C SER A 47 1.05 -11.35 -14.45
N GLY A 48 2.10 -11.35 -15.28
CA GLY A 48 2.44 -10.24 -16.18
C GLY A 48 3.64 -9.42 -15.71
N GLN A 49 4.06 -8.46 -16.53
CA GLN A 49 5.17 -7.55 -16.24
C GLN A 49 4.79 -6.14 -16.63
N LEU A 50 5.18 -5.17 -15.80
CA LEU A 50 5.10 -3.75 -16.13
C LEU A 50 6.09 -3.47 -17.27
N SER A 51 5.80 -2.43 -18.04
CA SER A 51 6.68 -1.96 -19.10
C SER A 51 8.07 -1.56 -18.57
N GLU A 52 8.15 -1.13 -17.31
CA GLU A 52 9.40 -0.80 -16.64
C GLU A 52 9.89 -1.95 -15.76
N LEU A 53 10.98 -2.61 -16.18
CA LEU A 53 11.67 -3.67 -15.43
C LEU A 53 12.56 -3.10 -14.33
N ARG A 54 12.00 -2.27 -13.46
CA ARG A 54 12.72 -1.66 -12.33
C ARG A 54 12.08 -2.08 -11.02
N SER A 55 12.90 -2.09 -9.98
CA SER A 55 12.48 -2.33 -8.61
C SER A 55 12.36 -1.00 -7.88
N PHE A 56 11.19 -0.71 -7.33
CA PHE A 56 10.90 0.53 -6.63
C PHE A 56 9.69 0.36 -5.71
N ASN A 57 9.53 1.32 -4.80
CA ASN A 57 8.38 1.38 -3.90
C ASN A 57 7.47 2.54 -4.32
N LEU A 58 6.17 2.29 -4.31
CA LEU A 58 5.14 3.29 -4.47
C LEU A 58 4.53 3.61 -3.12
N VAL A 59 4.47 4.90 -2.79
CA VAL A 59 3.80 5.38 -1.59
C VAL A 59 2.30 5.27 -1.83
N GLY A 60 1.60 4.61 -0.93
CA GLY A 60 0.15 4.48 -0.97
C GLY A 60 -0.55 5.54 -0.11
N PRO A 61 -1.88 5.43 0.04
CA PRO A 61 -2.64 6.31 0.91
C PRO A 61 -2.38 6.00 2.38
N LEU A 62 -2.68 6.97 3.25
CA LEU A 62 -2.86 6.70 4.68
C LEU A 62 -4.21 6.03 4.90
N VAL A 63 -4.22 4.94 5.67
CA VAL A 63 -5.44 4.27 6.12
C VAL A 63 -5.83 4.81 7.48
N VAL A 64 -6.98 5.46 7.56
CA VAL A 64 -7.56 5.93 8.83
C VAL A 64 -8.76 5.07 9.18
N SER A 65 -8.77 4.50 10.38
CA SER A 65 -9.84 3.63 10.87
C SER A 65 -10.07 3.84 12.37
N PRO A 66 -11.31 3.70 12.88
CA PRO A 66 -11.56 3.65 14.32
C PRO A 66 -10.81 2.53 15.05
N ALA A 67 -10.35 1.50 14.34
CA ALA A 67 -9.54 0.41 14.89
C ALA A 67 -8.07 0.80 15.14
N LEU A 68 -7.64 1.98 14.66
CA LEU A 68 -6.30 2.52 14.82
C LEU A 68 -6.34 3.76 15.71
N ALA A 69 -5.34 3.92 16.58
CA ALA A 69 -5.21 5.11 17.42
C ALA A 69 -4.78 6.35 16.60
N SER A 70 -4.04 6.16 15.51
CA SER A 70 -3.71 7.21 14.53
C SER A 70 -4.10 6.76 13.12
N ASP A 71 -3.14 6.31 12.32
CA ASP A 71 -3.31 5.90 10.93
C ASP A 71 -2.37 4.72 10.63
N ALA A 72 -2.45 4.19 9.41
CA ALA A 72 -1.44 3.29 8.88
C ALA A 72 -0.90 3.81 7.55
N GLU A 73 0.43 3.77 7.42
CA GLU A 73 1.12 3.98 6.15
C GLU A 73 0.90 2.78 5.25
N THR A 74 0.87 3.01 3.94
CA THR A 74 0.86 1.91 2.98
C THR A 74 1.92 2.10 1.91
N MET A 75 2.50 0.99 1.46
CA MET A 75 3.54 1.00 0.45
C MET A 75 3.42 -0.24 -0.43
N LEU A 76 3.40 -0.06 -1.75
CA LEU A 76 3.46 -1.16 -2.70
C LEU A 76 4.88 -1.33 -3.21
N CYS A 77 5.45 -2.52 -3.02
CA CYS A 77 6.75 -2.88 -3.55
C CYS A 77 6.61 -3.54 -4.93
N ILE A 78 7.40 -3.05 -5.88
CA ILE A 78 7.53 -3.62 -7.23
C ILE A 78 8.96 -4.09 -7.37
N ILE A 79 9.15 -5.33 -7.81
CA ILE A 79 10.45 -5.94 -8.08
C ILE A 79 10.51 -6.37 -9.55
N ASP A 80 11.50 -5.87 -10.29
CA ASP A 80 11.72 -6.19 -11.70
C ASP A 80 10.45 -6.04 -12.57
N GLY A 81 9.65 -5.00 -12.28
CA GLY A 81 8.39 -4.72 -12.98
C GLY A 81 7.22 -5.65 -12.59
N VAL A 82 7.29 -6.32 -11.45
CA VAL A 82 6.23 -7.20 -10.95
C VAL A 82 5.82 -6.73 -9.55
N VAL A 83 4.51 -6.63 -9.30
CA VAL A 83 4.01 -6.35 -7.94
C VAL A 83 4.38 -7.50 -7.02
N ASP A 84 5.14 -7.20 -5.96
CA ASP A 84 5.67 -8.21 -5.03
C ASP A 84 4.86 -8.26 -3.74
N TYR A 85 4.82 -7.17 -2.97
CA TYR A 85 4.04 -7.10 -1.74
C TYR A 85 3.45 -5.70 -1.49
N LEU A 86 2.36 -5.68 -0.72
CA LEU A 86 1.78 -4.49 -0.11
C LEU A 86 2.10 -4.52 1.39
N ASP A 87 2.71 -3.47 1.89
CA ASP A 87 2.95 -3.26 3.31
C ASP A 87 1.95 -2.25 3.88
N ILE A 88 1.39 -2.54 5.04
CA ILE A 88 0.50 -1.65 5.80
C ILE A 88 1.03 -1.56 7.23
N LEU A 89 1.61 -0.41 7.59
CA LEU A 89 2.28 -0.20 8.87
C LEU A 89 1.49 0.77 9.75
N VAL A 90 1.04 0.32 10.92
CA VAL A 90 0.30 1.15 11.87
C VAL A 90 1.24 2.15 12.52
N ARG A 91 0.87 3.44 12.47
CA ARG A 91 1.48 4.48 13.28
C ARG A 91 0.77 4.54 14.64
N GLY A 92 1.48 4.17 15.70
CA GLY A 92 0.93 4.13 17.06
C GLY A 92 0.30 2.78 17.40
N ASP A 93 -0.82 2.79 18.11
CA ASP A 93 -1.49 1.57 18.58
C ASP A 93 -2.68 1.21 17.68
N GLY A 94 -3.02 -0.08 17.64
CA GLY A 94 -4.17 -0.59 16.88
C GLY A 94 -3.87 -1.95 16.26
N SER A 95 -4.83 -2.47 15.50
CA SER A 95 -4.63 -3.71 14.74
C SER A 95 -5.25 -3.58 13.35
N VAL A 96 -4.44 -3.88 12.33
CA VAL A 96 -4.92 -3.93 10.93
C VAL A 96 -5.97 -5.01 10.75
N GLU A 97 -5.88 -6.12 11.50
CA GLU A 97 -6.87 -7.22 11.46
C GLU A 97 -8.25 -6.78 11.92
N ALA A 98 -8.33 -5.74 12.74
CA ALA A 98 -9.58 -5.20 13.27
C ALA A 98 -10.22 -4.11 12.38
N ILE A 99 -9.60 -3.76 11.24
CA ILE A 99 -10.13 -2.73 10.33
C ILE A 99 -11.31 -3.29 9.53
N ASP A 100 -12.52 -2.87 9.91
CA ASP A 100 -13.76 -3.13 9.19
C ASP A 100 -14.25 -1.92 8.38
N THR A 101 -13.91 -0.72 8.85
CA THR A 101 -14.33 0.58 8.35
C THR A 101 -13.12 1.49 8.30
N PHE A 102 -12.90 2.13 7.16
CA PHE A 102 -11.73 2.97 6.95
C PHE A 102 -12.00 4.09 5.94
N LYS A 103 -11.06 5.03 5.88
CA LYS A 103 -10.93 6.04 4.83
C LYS A 103 -9.49 6.03 4.33
N LEU A 104 -9.33 6.26 3.03
CA LEU A 104 -8.03 6.47 2.41
C LEU A 104 -7.81 7.97 2.27
N LEU A 105 -6.67 8.46 2.72
CA LEU A 105 -6.28 9.86 2.62
C LEU A 105 -4.96 9.96 1.89
N ASP A 106 -4.85 10.94 0.99
CA ASP A 106 -3.56 11.29 0.40
C ASP A 106 -2.59 11.68 1.51
N GLU A 107 -1.39 11.13 1.49
CA GLU A 107 -0.33 11.62 2.34
C GLU A 107 0.06 13.02 1.85
N LYS A 108 -0.47 14.05 2.50
CA LYS A 108 0.02 15.42 2.31
C LYS A 108 1.44 15.47 2.87
N VAL A 109 2.42 15.27 2.00
CA VAL A 109 3.82 15.57 2.31
C VAL A 109 3.90 17.09 2.54
N ASN A 110 3.75 17.49 3.80
CA ASN A 110 4.11 18.83 4.22
C ASN A 110 5.64 18.88 4.19
N PHE A 111 6.21 19.32 3.07
CA PHE A 111 7.59 19.77 3.07
C PHE A 111 7.67 20.94 4.05
N ILE A 112 8.19 20.68 5.24
CA ILE A 112 8.74 21.76 6.05
C ILE A 112 10.03 22.11 5.32
N ASP A 113 9.99 23.17 4.51
CA ASP A 113 11.20 23.85 4.08
C ASP A 113 11.89 24.29 5.36
N ASP A 114 12.90 23.55 5.81
CA ASP A 114 13.84 24.01 6.83
C ASP A 114 14.62 25.16 6.17
N PRO A 115 14.37 26.43 6.52
CA PRO A 115 15.17 27.52 6.01
C PRO A 115 16.52 27.39 6.72
N GLY A 116 17.42 26.63 6.10
CA GLY A 116 18.71 26.25 6.65
C GLY A 116 19.41 27.41 7.38
N ALA A 117 19.92 27.07 8.56
CA ALA A 117 20.71 27.91 9.46
C ALA A 117 21.95 28.55 8.79
#